data_AF-T1H1Q4-F1
#
_entry.id   AF-T1H1Q4-F1
#
_cell.length_a   1.000
_cell.length_b   1.000
_cell.length_c   1.000
_cell.angle_alpha   90.00
_cell.angle_beta   90.00
_cell.angle_gamma   90.00
#
_symmetry.space_group_name_H-M   'P 1'
#
loop_
_entity.id
_entity.type
_entity.pdbx_description
1 polymer ?
#
loop_
_entity_poly.entity_id
_entity_poly.type
_entity_poly.pdbx_seq_one_letter_code
_entity_poly.pdbx_strand_id
1 'polypeptide(L)'
;MHAFALFNLSEFLVPGAHILDVGSGSGYLTACLARFVKNKGDHPDTKIVGIEHQPNLVALSKENLNKDDESLLSSGHVVIVQGDGRKGYPELGPYDAIHVGAASPETPTALIEQLKKGGRLLVPVGPEGGTQYMEQFDKDDRGNVQRTRLMGVMYVPLTDLR
;
A
#
# COMPACT_ATOMS: atom_id res chain seq x y z
N MET A 1 3.20 -13.41 2.54
CA MET A 1 2.77 -12.01 2.76
C MET A 1 2.62 -11.26 1.43
N HIS A 2 3.72 -10.87 0.76
CA HIS A 2 3.66 -10.07 -0.48
C HIS A 2 2.94 -10.74 -1.66
N ALA A 3 3.18 -12.02 -1.93
CA ALA A 3 2.47 -12.75 -2.99
C ALA A 3 0.94 -12.80 -2.75
N PHE A 4 0.52 -12.94 -1.49
CA PHE A 4 -0.88 -12.88 -1.11
C PHE A 4 -1.47 -11.49 -1.37
N ALA A 5 -0.76 -10.42 -1.01
CA ALA A 5 -1.19 -9.05 -1.29
C ALA A 5 -1.33 -8.80 -2.80
N LEU A 6 -0.32 -9.17 -3.59
CA LEU A 6 -0.36 -9.04 -5.06
C LEU A 6 -1.53 -9.81 -5.67
N PHE A 7 -1.78 -11.04 -5.22
CA PHE A 7 -2.91 -11.84 -5.69
C PHE A 7 -4.25 -11.15 -5.40
N ASN A 8 -4.48 -10.74 -4.15
CA ASN A 8 -5.75 -10.15 -3.72
C ASN A 8 -5.98 -8.74 -4.29
N LEU A 9 -4.92 -8.03 -4.68
CA LEU A 9 -5.01 -6.73 -5.33
C LEU A 9 -4.95 -6.80 -6.86
N SER A 10 -4.69 -7.98 -7.44
CA SER A 10 -4.33 -8.12 -8.86
C SER A 10 -5.30 -7.48 -9.84
N GLU A 11 -6.61 -7.44 -9.56
CA GLU A 11 -7.64 -6.82 -10.40
C GLU A 11 -7.56 -5.28 -10.41
N PHE A 12 -7.01 -4.68 -9.35
CA PHE A 12 -6.86 -3.22 -9.19
C PHE A 12 -5.48 -2.73 -9.64
N LEU A 13 -4.52 -3.64 -9.79
CA LEU A 13 -3.17 -3.35 -10.31
C LEU A 13 -3.22 -3.31 -11.83
N VAL A 14 -3.72 -2.21 -12.40
CA VAL A 14 -3.89 -1.98 -13.85
C VAL A 14 -3.20 -0.69 -14.30
N PRO A 15 -2.87 -0.54 -15.60
CA PRO A 15 -2.28 0.71 -16.10
C PRO A 15 -3.18 1.91 -15.80
N GLY A 16 -2.61 2.98 -15.26
CA GLY A 16 -3.33 4.18 -14.83
C GLY A 16 -3.84 4.13 -13.39
N ALA A 17 -3.65 3.02 -12.68
CA ALA A 17 -4.02 2.90 -11.28
C ALA A 17 -3.09 3.71 -10.37
N HIS A 18 -3.69 4.21 -9.28
CA HIS A 18 -3.01 4.81 -8.15
C HIS A 18 -3.01 3.82 -6.99
N ILE A 19 -1.82 3.45 -6.51
CA ILE A 19 -1.63 2.41 -5.51
C ILE A 19 -0.82 2.97 -4.35
N LEU A 20 -1.26 2.72 -3.12
CA LEU A 20 -0.56 3.09 -1.89
C LEU A 20 -0.04 1.85 -1.15
N ASP A 21 1.23 1.85 -0.82
CA ASP A 21 1.92 0.85 0.02
C ASP A 21 2.34 1.50 1.34
N VAL A 22 1.55 1.26 2.38
CA VAL A 22 1.73 1.82 3.72
C VAL A 22 2.70 0.97 4.53
N GLY A 23 3.75 1.59 5.06
CA GLY A 23 4.85 0.88 5.71
C GLY A 23 5.73 0.21 4.66
N SER A 24 6.14 0.96 3.63
CA SER A 24 6.85 0.41 2.47
C SER A 24 8.21 -0.21 2.81
N GLY A 25 8.80 0.13 3.98
CA GLY A 25 9.98 -0.54 4.54
C GLY A 25 11.15 -0.57 3.56
N SER A 26 11.49 -1.77 3.08
CA SER A 26 12.59 -1.99 2.12
C SER A 26 12.32 -1.50 0.70
N GLY A 27 11.07 -1.16 0.36
CA GLY A 27 10.60 -0.83 -0.99
C GLY A 27 10.28 -2.05 -1.86
N TYR A 28 10.44 -3.27 -1.33
CA TYR A 28 10.26 -4.51 -2.10
C TYR A 28 8.85 -4.64 -2.70
N LEU A 29 7.80 -4.52 -1.88
CA LEU A 29 6.43 -4.66 -2.39
C LEU A 29 6.08 -3.49 -3.31
N THR A 30 6.53 -2.28 -3.01
CA THR A 30 6.38 -1.12 -3.89
C THR A 30 6.95 -1.38 -5.28
N ALA A 31 8.14 -1.98 -5.39
CA ALA A 31 8.72 -2.42 -6.66
C ALA A 31 7.87 -3.50 -7.34
N CYS A 32 7.41 -4.51 -6.59
CA CYS A 32 6.55 -5.56 -7.13
C CYS A 32 5.26 -5.00 -7.72
N LEU A 33 4.60 -4.06 -7.03
CA LEU A 33 3.39 -3.39 -7.49
C LEU A 33 3.65 -2.64 -8.80
N ALA A 34 4.75 -1.88 -8.86
CA ALA A 34 5.15 -1.14 -10.05
C ALA A 34 5.39 -2.06 -11.26
N ARG A 35 6.13 -3.16 -11.06
CA ARG A 35 6.37 -4.14 -12.14
C ARG A 35 5.12 -4.89 -12.54
N PHE A 36 4.23 -5.20 -11.60
CA PHE A 36 2.98 -5.87 -11.89
C PHE A 36 2.08 -5.02 -12.79
N VAL A 37 1.92 -3.73 -12.47
CA VAL A 37 1.17 -2.79 -13.30
C VAL A 37 1.83 -2.64 -14.68
N LYS A 38 3.14 -2.39 -14.72
CA LYS A 38 3.91 -2.22 -15.96
C LYS A 38 3.80 -3.44 -16.89
N ASN A 39 3.78 -4.65 -16.33
CA ASN A 39 3.61 -5.89 -17.11
C ASN A 39 2.21 -6.01 -17.75
N LYS A 40 1.19 -5.35 -17.20
CA LYS A 40 -0.14 -5.28 -17.81
C LYS A 40 -0.29 -4.18 -18.85
N GLY A 41 0.64 -3.23 -18.88
CA GLY A 41 0.68 -2.12 -19.81
C GLY A 41 1.31 -0.88 -19.18
N ASP A 42 1.63 0.09 -20.03
CA ASP A 42 2.17 1.37 -19.59
C ASP A 42 1.10 2.46 -19.67
N HIS A 43 1.09 3.37 -18.69
CA HIS A 43 0.16 4.49 -18.67
C HIS A 43 0.76 5.64 -17.84
N PRO A 44 0.79 6.88 -18.37
CA PRO A 44 1.49 8.01 -17.74
C PRO A 44 0.92 8.40 -16.37
N ASP A 45 -0.38 8.18 -16.16
CA ASP A 45 -1.05 8.49 -14.89
C ASP A 45 -0.82 7.42 -13.80
N THR A 46 -0.09 6.34 -14.10
CA THR A 46 0.21 5.33 -13.07
C THR A 46 1.02 5.94 -11.93
N LYS A 47 0.60 5.69 -10.69
CA LYS A 47 1.29 6.13 -9.48
C LYS A 47 1.34 5.03 -8.44
N ILE A 48 2.55 4.67 -8.02
CA ILE A 48 2.82 3.72 -6.93
C ILE A 48 3.51 4.48 -5.81
N VAL A 49 2.82 4.67 -4.70
CA VAL A 49 3.31 5.46 -3.57
C VAL A 49 3.68 4.53 -2.44
N GLY A 50 4.95 4.49 -2.06
CA GLY A 50 5.40 3.89 -0.80
C GLY A 50 5.50 4.97 0.28
N ILE A 51 4.81 4.81 1.40
CA ILE A 51 4.91 5.70 2.56
C ILE A 51 5.54 4.98 3.74
N GLU A 52 6.59 5.60 4.29
CA GLU A 52 7.39 5.05 5.39
C GLU A 52 7.71 6.15 6.41
N HIS A 53 7.54 5.87 7.71
CA HIS A 53 7.75 6.87 8.76
C HIS A 53 9.21 6.94 9.24
N GLN A 54 9.99 5.87 9.05
CA GLN A 54 11.39 5.76 9.48
C GLN A 54 12.33 6.34 8.40
N PRO A 55 13.06 7.45 8.68
CA PRO A 55 13.92 8.09 7.69
C PRO A 55 14.98 7.16 7.10
N ASN A 56 15.54 6.27 7.92
CA ASN A 56 16.55 5.31 7.47
C ASN A 56 15.97 4.27 6.51
N LEU A 57 14.71 3.85 6.70
CA LEU A 57 14.04 2.93 5.78
C LEU A 57 13.59 3.63 4.49
N VAL A 58 13.21 4.91 4.56
CA VAL A 58 12.99 5.75 3.36
C VAL A 58 14.26 5.85 2.52
N ALA A 59 15.40 6.11 3.15
CA ALA A 59 16.68 6.18 2.45
C ALA A 59 17.07 4.80 1.86
N LEU A 60 16.94 3.74 2.66
CA LEU A 60 17.24 2.37 2.25
C LEU A 60 16.37 1.90 1.08
N SER A 61 15.07 2.17 1.11
CA SER A 61 14.15 1.79 0.02
C SER A 61 14.49 2.50 -1.28
N LYS A 62 14.80 3.81 -1.24
CA LYS A 62 15.26 4.54 -2.42
C LYS A 62 16.57 3.97 -2.98
N GLU A 63 17.51 3.61 -2.10
CA GLU A 63 18.77 2.97 -2.51
C GLU A 63 18.52 1.60 -3.14
N ASN A 64 17.69 0.76 -2.52
CA ASN A 64 17.33 -0.56 -3.05
C ASN A 64 16.66 -0.47 -4.42
N LEU A 65 15.70 0.44 -4.58
CA LEU A 65 14.98 0.65 -5.84
C LEU A 65 15.93 1.11 -6.95
N ASN A 66 16.83 2.05 -6.65
CA ASN A 66 17.84 2.50 -7.62
C ASN A 66 18.85 1.40 -8.00
N LYS A 67 19.25 0.55 -7.05
CA LYS A 67 20.13 -0.59 -7.32
C LYS A 67 19.45 -1.69 -8.13
N ASP A 68 18.16 -1.91 -7.94
CA ASP A 68 17.38 -2.86 -8.73
C ASP A 68 17.15 -2.33 -10.15
N ASP A 69 16.58 -1.13 -10.27
CA ASP A 69 16.22 -0.49 -11.53
C ASP A 69 15.95 1.00 -11.33
N GLU A 70 16.91 1.84 -11.68
CA GLU A 70 16.83 3.31 -11.58
C GLU A 70 15.60 3.90 -12.30
N SER A 71 15.04 3.20 -13.31
CA SER A 71 13.83 3.65 -14.01
C SER A 71 12.58 3.62 -13.12
N LEU A 72 12.58 2.84 -12.03
CA LEU A 72 11.46 2.81 -11.09
C LEU A 72 11.23 4.20 -10.48
N LEU A 73 12.29 4.87 -10.02
CA LEU A 73 12.20 6.21 -9.45
C LEU A 73 12.23 7.31 -10.52
N SER A 74 13.14 7.21 -11.49
CA SER A 74 13.32 8.29 -12.49
C SER A 74 12.16 8.44 -13.48
N SER A 75 11.33 7.39 -13.67
CA SER A 75 10.08 7.49 -14.45
C SER A 75 9.01 8.36 -13.80
N GLY A 76 9.09 8.60 -12.49
CA GLY A 76 8.03 9.27 -11.73
C GLY A 76 6.74 8.45 -11.56
N HIS A 77 6.75 7.16 -11.91
CA HIS A 77 5.65 6.24 -11.59
C HIS A 77 5.74 5.75 -10.14
N VAL A 78 6.95 5.52 -9.61
CA VAL A 78 7.15 5.14 -8.20
C VAL A 78 7.61 6.35 -7.39
N VAL A 79 6.95 6.60 -6.26
CA VAL A 79 7.29 7.66 -5.32
C VAL A 79 7.45 7.06 -3.93
N ILE A 80 8.59 7.31 -3.28
CA ILE A 80 8.80 6.97 -1.86
C ILE A 80 8.77 8.25 -1.04
N VAL A 81 7.79 8.34 -0.15
CA VAL A 81 7.57 9.50 0.73
C VAL A 81 7.81 9.13 2.19
N GLN A 82 8.37 10.10 2.93
CA GLN A 82 8.44 10.00 4.37
C GLN A 82 7.16 10.55 4.97
N GLY A 83 6.47 9.76 5.80
CA GLY A 83 5.24 10.23 6.42
C GLY A 83 4.56 9.21 7.32
N ASP A 84 3.56 9.68 8.06
CA ASP A 84 2.72 8.82 8.89
C ASP A 84 1.71 8.08 8.02
N GLY A 85 2.00 6.81 7.77
CA GLY A 85 1.16 5.91 6.98
C GLY A 85 -0.29 5.78 7.46
N ARG A 86 -0.58 6.03 8.74
CA ARG A 86 -1.95 6.00 9.29
C ARG A 86 -2.84 7.06 8.66
N LYS A 87 -2.24 8.15 8.16
CA LYS A 87 -2.92 9.27 7.51
C LYS A 87 -3.03 9.11 6.00
N GLY A 88 -2.51 8.02 5.43
CA GLY A 88 -2.38 7.83 3.99
C GLY A 88 -1.52 8.92 3.34
N TYR A 89 -1.78 9.22 2.07
CA TYR A 89 -1.08 10.26 1.33
C TYR A 89 -2.01 10.96 0.34
N PRO A 90 -2.85 11.90 0.78
CA PRO A 90 -3.93 12.46 -0.03
C PRO A 90 -3.46 13.18 -1.30
N GLU A 91 -2.21 13.66 -1.35
CA GLU A 91 -1.65 14.39 -2.50
C GLU A 91 -1.61 13.58 -3.79
N LEU A 92 -1.51 12.25 -3.71
CA LEU A 92 -1.55 11.35 -4.88
C LEU A 92 -2.72 10.36 -4.84
N GLY A 93 -3.65 10.57 -3.91
CA GLY A 93 -4.93 9.87 -3.88
C GLY A 93 -5.95 10.49 -4.85
N PRO A 94 -7.18 9.95 -4.91
CA PRO A 94 -7.61 8.71 -4.26
C PRO A 94 -6.98 7.46 -4.91
N TYR A 95 -7.05 6.31 -4.23
CA TYR A 95 -6.34 5.08 -4.60
C TYR A 95 -7.27 3.95 -5.09
N ASP A 96 -6.87 3.27 -6.15
CA ASP A 96 -7.52 2.03 -6.63
C ASP A 96 -7.20 0.86 -5.70
N ALA A 97 -5.99 0.82 -5.16
CA ALA A 97 -5.56 -0.18 -4.19
C ALA A 97 -4.72 0.43 -3.06
N ILE A 98 -4.94 -0.05 -1.84
CA ILE A 98 -4.10 0.27 -0.69
C ILE A 98 -3.65 -1.04 -0.03
N HIS A 99 -2.36 -1.19 0.20
CA HIS A 99 -1.78 -2.23 1.03
C HIS A 99 -1.21 -1.61 2.30
N VAL A 100 -1.36 -2.31 3.43
CA VAL A 100 -0.72 -1.92 4.70
C VAL A 100 0.16 -3.07 5.19
N GLY A 101 1.47 -2.81 5.23
CA GLY A 101 2.51 -3.74 5.66
C GLY A 101 2.72 -3.83 7.17
N ALA A 102 1.82 -3.23 7.96
CA ALA A 102 1.90 -3.20 9.42
C ALA A 102 0.49 -3.30 10.03
N ALA A 103 0.39 -3.88 11.24
CA ALA A 103 -0.88 -4.10 11.91
C ALA A 103 -1.46 -2.80 12.48
N SER A 104 -2.66 -2.45 12.05
CA SER A 104 -3.44 -1.35 12.61
C SER A 104 -4.21 -1.83 13.85
N PRO A 105 -4.14 -1.11 14.98
CA PRO A 105 -4.86 -1.51 16.20
C PRO A 105 -6.39 -1.42 16.01
N GLU A 106 -6.84 -0.55 15.13
CA GLU A 106 -8.25 -0.31 14.82
C GLU A 106 -8.49 -0.22 13.31
N THR A 107 -9.75 -0.09 12.90
CA THR A 107 -10.10 0.08 11.48
C THR A 107 -9.53 1.41 10.95
N PRO A 108 -8.71 1.40 9.88
CA PRO A 108 -8.01 2.59 9.43
C PRO A 108 -8.91 3.52 8.57
N THR A 109 -9.73 4.33 9.23
CA THR A 109 -10.72 5.21 8.57
C THR A 109 -10.10 6.13 7.51
N ALA A 110 -8.95 6.76 7.80
CA ALA A 110 -8.30 7.67 6.85
C ALA A 110 -7.86 6.98 5.54
N LEU A 111 -7.47 5.70 5.61
CA LEU A 111 -7.12 4.92 4.42
C LEU A 111 -8.38 4.52 3.65
N ILE A 112 -9.45 4.13 4.35
CA ILE A 112 -10.74 3.83 3.73
C ILE A 112 -11.28 5.07 3.00
N GLU A 113 -11.19 6.25 3.59
CA GLU A 113 -11.61 7.52 2.96
C GLU A 113 -10.86 7.79 1.65
N GLN A 114 -9.56 7.47 1.59
CA GLN A 114 -8.71 7.67 0.42
C GLN A 114 -8.89 6.59 -0.68
N LEU A 115 -9.67 5.53 -0.45
CA LEU A 115 -10.03 4.59 -1.53
C LEU A 115 -10.94 5.26 -2.56
N LYS A 116 -10.66 5.00 -3.85
CA LYS A 116 -11.61 5.24 -4.93
C LYS A 116 -12.85 4.37 -4.76
N LYS A 117 -13.94 4.81 -5.39
CA LYS A 117 -15.07 3.93 -5.70
C LYS A 117 -14.58 2.78 -6.57
N GLY A 118 -14.99 1.56 -6.24
CA GLY A 118 -14.47 0.34 -6.82
C GLY A 118 -13.07 -0.06 -6.33
N GLY A 119 -12.49 0.62 -5.33
CA GLY A 119 -11.15 0.34 -4.82
C GLY A 119 -11.11 -0.66 -3.66
N ARG A 120 -9.91 -1.23 -3.40
CA ARG A 120 -9.67 -2.21 -2.33
C ARG A 120 -8.53 -1.81 -1.39
N LEU A 121 -8.74 -1.99 -0.09
CA LEU A 121 -7.72 -1.91 0.96
C LEU A 121 -7.47 -3.30 1.57
N LEU A 122 -6.20 -3.67 1.73
CA LEU A 122 -5.75 -4.81 2.52
C LEU A 122 -4.92 -4.34 3.72
N VAL A 123 -5.32 -4.72 4.92
CA VAL A 123 -4.68 -4.30 6.15
C VAL A 123 -4.78 -5.38 7.23
N PRO A 124 -3.69 -5.69 7.95
CA PRO A 124 -3.77 -6.45 9.19
C PRO A 124 -4.43 -5.58 10.28
N VAL A 125 -5.48 -6.09 10.91
CA VAL A 125 -6.19 -5.41 12.02
C VAL A 125 -6.12 -6.26 13.28
N GLY A 126 -5.71 -5.65 14.38
CA GLY A 126 -5.65 -6.26 15.71
C GLY A 126 -4.66 -5.54 16.63
N PRO A 127 -4.77 -5.73 17.95
CA PRO A 127 -3.91 -5.05 18.92
C PRO A 127 -2.43 -5.48 18.79
N GLU A 128 -1.52 -4.60 19.20
CA GLU A 128 -0.09 -4.92 19.32
C GLU A 128 0.09 -6.10 20.29
N GLY A 129 0.80 -7.15 19.85
CA GLY A 129 1.03 -8.36 20.65
C GLY A 129 -0.18 -9.29 20.80
N GLY A 130 -1.32 -9.00 20.15
CA GLY A 130 -2.51 -9.86 20.21
C GLY A 130 -2.87 -10.52 18.87
N THR A 131 -4.07 -11.10 18.81
CA THR A 131 -4.58 -11.74 17.58
C THR A 131 -4.86 -10.70 16.52
N GLN A 132 -4.28 -10.89 15.34
CA GLN A 132 -4.48 -10.05 14.17
C GLN A 132 -5.11 -10.85 13.04
N TYR A 133 -5.93 -10.18 12.23
CA TYR A 133 -6.46 -10.74 10.99
C TYR A 133 -6.10 -9.86 9.81
N MET A 134 -5.75 -10.48 8.69
CA MET A 134 -5.73 -9.77 7.43
C MET A 134 -7.18 -9.49 7.02
N GLU A 135 -7.49 -8.21 6.86
CA GLU A 135 -8.82 -7.74 6.51
C GLU A 135 -8.79 -7.01 5.18
N GLN A 136 -9.89 -7.18 4.45
CA GLN A 136 -10.17 -6.57 3.17
C GLN A 136 -11.31 -5.59 3.32
N PHE A 137 -11.14 -4.40 2.76
CA PHE A 137 -12.19 -3.40 2.65
C PHE A 137 -12.39 -3.06 1.17
N ASP A 138 -13.59 -3.29 0.66
CA ASP A 138 -13.98 -2.94 -0.71
C ASP A 138 -14.95 -1.76 -0.65
N LYS A 139 -14.67 -0.70 -1.43
CA LYS A 139 -15.58 0.44 -1.57
C LYS A 139 -16.36 0.29 -2.87
N ASP A 140 -17.68 0.15 -2.79
CA ASP A 140 -18.53 0.03 -3.99
C ASP A 140 -18.70 1.38 -4.72
N ASP A 141 -19.36 1.36 -5.89
CA ASP A 141 -19.60 2.56 -6.71
C ASP A 141 -20.53 3.59 -6.05
N ARG A 142 -21.27 3.18 -5.01
CA ARG A 142 -22.13 4.05 -4.20
C ARG A 142 -21.38 4.63 -3.01
N GLY A 143 -20.16 4.17 -2.73
CA GLY A 143 -19.33 4.58 -1.60
C GLY A 143 -19.54 3.75 -0.33
N ASN A 144 -20.32 2.67 -0.38
CA ASN A 144 -20.47 1.77 0.75
C ASN A 144 -19.21 0.91 0.89
N VAL A 145 -18.83 0.63 2.14
CA VAL A 145 -17.63 -0.15 2.44
C VAL A 145 -18.03 -1.51 2.99
N GLN A 146 -17.60 -2.58 2.31
CA GLN A 146 -17.74 -3.94 2.78
C GLN A 146 -16.43 -4.41 3.41
N ARG A 147 -16.50 -4.99 4.61
CA ARG A 147 -15.36 -5.57 5.34
C ARG A 147 -15.41 -7.09 5.30
N THR A 148 -14.29 -7.71 4.93
CA THR A 148 -14.12 -9.17 4.90
C THR A 148 -12.86 -9.57 5.66
N ARG A 149 -12.99 -10.55 6.56
CA ARG A 149 -11.84 -11.15 7.27
C ARG A 149 -11.30 -12.32 6.45
N LEU A 150 -10.04 -12.25 6.04
CA LEU A 150 -9.43 -13.25 5.15
C LEU A 150 -8.77 -14.39 5.90
N MET A 151 -7.83 -14.08 6.81
CA MET A 151 -7.06 -15.08 7.55
C MET A 151 -6.38 -14.49 8.78
N GLY A 152 -5.97 -15.33 9.74
CA GLY A 152 -5.12 -14.91 10.86
C GLY A 152 -3.69 -14.61 10.38
N VAL A 153 -3.07 -13.57 10.94
CA VAL A 153 -1.71 -13.14 10.57
C VAL A 153 -0.94 -12.62 11.80
N MET A 154 0.34 -12.35 11.62
CA MET A 154 1.20 -11.68 12.60
C MET A 154 2.12 -10.70 11.88
N TYR A 155 1.93 -9.41 12.14
CA TYR A 155 2.62 -8.29 11.51
C TYR A 155 3.21 -7.37 12.59
N VAL A 156 4.26 -6.64 12.20
CA VAL A 156 4.81 -5.54 13.02
C VAL A 156 3.75 -4.45 13.22
N PRO A 157 3.74 -3.72 14.35
CA PRO A 157 2.70 -2.73 14.64
C PRO A 157 2.84 -1.47 13.77
N LEU A 158 1.71 -0.93 13.31
CA LEU A 158 1.61 0.40 12.71
C LEU A 158 1.54 1.42 13.84
N THR A 159 2.68 2.02 14.20
CA THR A 159 2.84 2.75 15.47
C THR A 159 3.64 4.05 15.28
N ASP A 160 3.84 4.77 16.38
CA ASP A 160 4.68 5.97 16.41
C ASP A 160 6.17 5.60 16.26
N LEU A 161 6.94 6.53 15.69
CA LEU A 161 8.39 6.39 15.64
C LEU A 161 8.94 6.43 17.07
N ARG A 162 9.60 5.35 17.50
CA ARG A 162 10.25 5.25 18.81
C ARG A 162 11.74 5.57 18.71
#